data_AF-R9NVT4-F1
#
_entry.id   AF-R9NVT4-F1
#
_cell.length_a   1.000
_cell.length_b   1.000
_cell.length_c   1.000
_cell.angle_alpha   90.00
_cell.angle_beta   90.00
_cell.angle_gamma   90.00
#
_symmetry.space_group_name_H-M   'P 1'
#
loop_
_entity.id
_entity.type
_entity.pdbx_description
1 polymer ?
#
loop_
_entity_poly.entity_id
_entity_poly.type
_entity_poly.pdbx_seq_one_letter_code
_entity_poly.pdbx_strand_id
1 'polypeptide(L)'
;MLACRSFVLLTAALAYIGGTSASTHEIEEVNPSTSAGDHEIEEVSPRWKPPVPPGSLVTIPRPPTVDEYIKKLSPERIEQLHSGLPEHADPNPYHSIPFYGRLPIFDLKSPSNVVEQALKDYRSVLIIDDATKQVSQVNYQAFRLSKVAFDDDKGALFLHSLDLNVHTLHRKYFPVGVGPIAEPKMPGRVEIDHLPHVGNIPVLTYGHDSLGHMFSAANTGLFRFWHVREGHDPVLVMPRTALIARAGTKTEDLQVNTVLTLYGALTQQYNPVIASLRYGRPIPLDERHMYSRSKPVPLLQYPRFDTRATREQMIQALQQRGRFRYYDNHAASDGPIKVKLLNHRAPPGVPIDIAIEKLSGSEIAQEGLLKKLRAVRLRMLV
;
A
#
# COMPACT_ATOMS: atom_id res chain seq x y z
N MET A 1 -23.88 10.12 50.91
CA MET A 1 -23.88 8.65 50.88
C MET A 1 -23.46 8.22 49.48
N LEU A 2 -22.33 7.51 49.43
CA LEU A 2 -21.79 6.61 48.40
C LEU A 2 -21.63 7.13 46.95
N ALA A 3 -20.41 7.38 46.44
CA ALA A 3 -19.31 6.44 46.08
C ALA A 3 -19.68 5.63 44.81
N CYS A 4 -18.88 5.45 43.75
CA CYS A 4 -17.45 5.56 43.49
C CYS A 4 -17.24 5.90 42.00
N ARG A 5 -16.27 6.76 41.68
CA ARG A 5 -15.64 6.86 40.36
C ARG A 5 -14.29 6.15 40.43
N SER A 6 -14.07 5.15 39.57
CA SER A 6 -12.76 4.52 39.40
C SER A 6 -12.67 3.99 37.98
N PHE A 7 -11.77 4.54 37.16
CA PHE A 7 -11.18 3.85 36.01
C PHE A 7 -9.92 4.62 35.58
N VAL A 8 -8.76 4.08 35.93
CA VAL A 8 -7.42 4.52 35.52
C VAL A 8 -6.53 3.27 35.36
N LEU A 9 -5.73 3.27 34.28
CA LEU A 9 -4.61 2.36 33.90
C LEU A 9 -5.01 0.94 33.48
N LEU A 10 -4.74 0.41 32.27
CA LEU A 10 -3.58 0.47 31.35
C LEU A 10 -2.27 -0.07 31.96
N THR A 11 -2.04 -1.37 31.79
CA THR A 11 -0.68 -1.95 31.77
C THR A 11 -0.60 -3.13 30.81
N ALA A 12 0.45 -3.07 29.98
CA ALA A 12 0.87 -4.05 29.00
C ALA A 12 1.61 -5.23 29.67
N ALA A 13 1.58 -6.39 29.01
CA ALA A 13 2.48 -7.50 29.30
C ALA A 13 3.00 -8.10 27.98
N LEU A 14 4.21 -7.71 27.60
CA LEU A 14 5.09 -8.40 26.66
C LEU A 14 6.26 -8.94 27.49
N ALA A 15 6.42 -10.26 27.54
CA ALA A 15 7.63 -10.93 28.01
C ALA A 15 8.20 -11.69 26.81
N TYR A 16 9.32 -11.26 26.24
CA TYR A 16 10.70 -11.59 26.63
C TYR A 16 11.07 -13.04 26.25
N ILE A 17 11.68 -13.22 25.08
CA ILE A 17 12.55 -14.36 24.77
C ILE A 17 13.80 -13.78 24.09
N GLY A 18 14.91 -13.81 24.82
CA GLY A 18 16.26 -13.60 24.31
C GLY A 18 17.08 -14.86 24.53
N GLY A 19 18.10 -15.06 23.68
CA GLY A 19 19.12 -16.13 23.79
C GLY A 19 19.45 -16.71 22.42
N THR A 20 20.23 -16.01 21.57
CA THR A 20 21.69 -16.15 21.39
C THR A 20 22.20 -17.59 21.21
N SER A 21 22.69 -17.90 20.02
CA SER A 21 23.96 -18.62 19.87
C SER A 21 24.61 -18.30 18.53
N ALA A 22 25.83 -17.80 18.60
CA ALA A 22 26.71 -17.49 17.49
C ALA A 22 27.54 -18.74 17.16
N SER A 23 27.77 -19.00 15.87
CA SER A 23 28.75 -19.96 15.39
C SER A 23 29.66 -19.26 14.40
N THR A 24 30.88 -19.02 14.84
CA THR A 24 32.05 -18.58 14.07
C THR A 24 32.52 -19.72 13.16
N HIS A 25 32.69 -19.45 11.87
CA HIS A 25 33.46 -20.31 10.97
C HIS A 25 34.74 -19.59 10.55
N GLU A 26 35.85 -20.22 10.90
CA GLU A 26 37.22 -19.95 10.44
C GLU A 26 37.30 -20.11 8.92
N ILE A 27 38.06 -19.21 8.27
CA ILE A 27 38.44 -19.34 6.86
C ILE A 27 39.96 -19.54 6.84
N GLU A 28 40.35 -20.69 6.31
CA GLU A 28 41.71 -21.16 6.12
C GLU A 28 42.27 -20.57 4.81
N GLU A 29 43.36 -19.80 4.91
CA GLU A 29 44.14 -19.30 3.78
C GLU A 29 44.97 -20.44 3.16
N VAL A 30 44.83 -20.67 1.86
CA VAL A 30 45.77 -21.48 1.07
C VAL A 30 46.19 -20.71 -0.17
N ASN A 31 47.45 -20.26 -0.17
CA ASN A 31 48.20 -19.92 -1.37
C ASN A 31 48.88 -21.18 -1.92
N PRO A 32 48.99 -21.33 -3.25
CA PRO A 32 50.34 -21.36 -3.85
C PRO A 32 50.38 -20.59 -5.18
N SER A 33 51.36 -19.71 -5.35
CA SER A 33 52.69 -19.97 -5.93
C SER A 33 52.73 -20.27 -7.43
N THR A 34 53.36 -19.32 -8.11
CA THR A 34 53.84 -19.18 -9.47
C THR A 34 54.52 -20.41 -10.09
N SER A 35 54.27 -20.66 -11.38
CA SER A 35 55.19 -21.39 -12.26
C SER A 35 55.10 -20.82 -13.68
N ALA A 36 56.23 -20.35 -14.18
CA ALA A 36 56.45 -19.91 -15.54
C ALA A 36 56.51 -21.10 -16.51
N GLY A 37 56.19 -20.84 -17.78
CA GLY A 37 56.33 -21.78 -18.88
C GLY A 37 56.08 -21.06 -20.20
N ASP A 38 57.16 -20.61 -20.82
CA ASP A 38 57.20 -19.99 -22.14
C ASP A 38 56.84 -21.00 -23.23
N HIS A 39 55.99 -20.60 -24.17
CA HIS A 39 56.01 -21.07 -25.56
C HIS A 39 55.51 -19.94 -26.48
N GLU A 40 56.43 -19.38 -27.28
CA GLU A 40 56.14 -18.75 -28.57
C GLU A 40 55.20 -19.63 -29.39
N ILE A 41 54.25 -19.08 -30.18
CA ILE A 41 54.24 -19.02 -31.66
C ILE A 41 53.13 -18.06 -32.14
N GLU A 42 53.45 -17.30 -33.21
CA GLU A 42 52.59 -16.71 -34.25
C GLU A 42 51.92 -15.34 -34.05
N GLU A 43 52.71 -14.35 -34.49
CA GLU A 43 52.36 -13.03 -34.96
C GLU A 43 51.33 -13.10 -36.13
N VAL A 44 50.07 -12.75 -35.84
CA VAL A 44 49.05 -12.51 -36.88
C VAL A 44 48.72 -11.01 -36.90
N SER A 45 48.97 -10.38 -38.04
CA SER A 45 48.84 -8.95 -38.30
C SER A 45 47.51 -8.33 -37.84
N PRO A 46 47.51 -7.06 -37.41
CA PRO A 46 46.29 -6.37 -36.99
C PRO A 46 45.40 -6.07 -38.21
N ARG A 47 44.24 -6.72 -38.27
CA ARG A 47 43.13 -6.29 -39.14
C ARG A 47 42.74 -4.86 -38.75
N TRP A 48 42.91 -3.96 -39.70
CA TRP A 48 42.40 -2.59 -39.66
C TRP A 48 40.92 -2.58 -39.24
N LYS A 49 40.63 -2.00 -38.07
CA LYS A 49 39.28 -1.54 -37.73
C LYS A 49 39.16 -0.10 -38.25
N PRO A 50 38.12 0.24 -39.03
CA PRO A 50 37.90 1.63 -39.42
C PRO A 50 37.67 2.48 -38.16
N PRO A 51 38.09 3.76 -38.16
CA PRO A 51 37.85 4.64 -37.03
C PRO A 51 36.34 4.78 -36.83
N VAL A 52 35.88 4.43 -35.63
CA VAL A 52 34.51 4.69 -35.18
C VAL A 52 34.34 6.22 -35.24
N PRO A 53 33.31 6.74 -35.95
CA PRO A 53 33.05 8.18 -35.92
C PRO A 53 32.86 8.61 -34.48
N PRO A 54 33.34 9.79 -34.04
CA PRO A 54 33.02 10.30 -32.72
C PRO A 54 31.50 10.44 -32.64
N GLY A 55 30.86 9.46 -31.99
CA GLY A 55 29.45 9.49 -31.72
C GLY A 55 29.18 10.78 -30.96
N SER A 56 28.31 11.62 -31.53
CA SER A 56 27.79 12.80 -30.85
C SER A 56 27.38 12.36 -29.45
N LEU A 57 28.10 12.82 -28.43
CA LEU A 57 27.67 12.69 -27.05
C LEU A 57 26.27 13.29 -27.03
N VAL A 58 25.26 12.44 -26.87
CA VAL A 58 23.90 12.89 -26.64
C VAL A 58 23.99 13.61 -25.30
N THR A 59 24.13 14.94 -25.36
CA THR A 59 24.06 15.81 -24.20
C THR A 59 22.63 15.68 -23.70
N ILE A 60 22.40 14.76 -22.77
CA ILE A 60 21.15 14.68 -22.03
C ILE A 60 20.96 16.09 -21.43
N PRO A 61 19.90 16.82 -21.80
CA PRO A 61 19.69 18.17 -21.30
C PRO A 61 19.70 18.12 -19.78
N ARG A 62 20.58 18.90 -19.15
CA ARG A 62 20.58 19.01 -17.69
C ARG A 62 19.20 19.53 -17.27
N PRO A 63 18.52 18.90 -16.30
CA PRO A 63 17.28 19.44 -15.78
C PRO A 63 17.52 20.87 -15.28
N PRO A 64 16.54 21.79 -15.49
CA PRO A 64 16.72 23.18 -15.11
C PRO A 64 16.95 23.30 -13.61
N THR A 65 17.75 24.26 -13.17
CA THR A 65 17.87 24.58 -11.73
C THR A 65 16.63 25.34 -11.24
N VAL A 66 16.44 25.42 -9.92
CA VAL A 66 15.38 26.28 -9.32
C VAL A 66 15.48 27.71 -9.84
N ASP A 67 16.69 28.27 -9.93
CA ASP A 67 16.89 29.64 -10.40
C ASP A 67 16.52 29.81 -11.88
N GLU A 68 16.81 28.82 -12.71
CA GLU A 68 16.38 28.82 -14.12
C GLU A 68 14.87 28.68 -14.26
N TYR A 69 14.22 27.92 -13.38
CA TYR A 69 12.77 27.82 -13.35
C TYR A 69 12.12 29.13 -12.92
N ILE A 70 12.64 29.79 -11.86
CA ILE A 70 12.13 31.09 -11.39
C ILE A 70 12.23 32.16 -12.48
N LYS A 71 13.30 32.16 -13.29
CA LYS A 71 13.45 33.08 -14.44
C LYS A 71 12.36 32.93 -15.51
N LYS A 72 11.67 31.78 -15.56
CA LYS A 72 10.53 31.56 -16.49
C LYS A 72 9.24 32.19 -15.97
N LEU A 73 9.16 32.47 -14.67
CA LEU A 73 8.01 33.12 -14.03
C LEU A 73 8.05 34.63 -14.29
N SER A 74 6.92 35.24 -14.60
CA SER A 74 6.81 36.68 -14.86
C SER A 74 5.96 37.36 -13.78
N PRO A 75 6.54 38.27 -12.97
CA PRO A 75 5.78 39.12 -12.05
C PRO A 75 4.63 39.86 -12.75
N GLU A 76 4.85 40.32 -13.99
CA GLU A 76 3.86 41.02 -14.80
C GLU A 76 2.66 40.11 -15.10
N ARG A 77 2.91 38.86 -15.52
CA ARG A 77 1.84 37.88 -15.76
C ARG A 77 1.08 37.57 -14.48
N ILE A 78 1.80 37.31 -13.38
CA ILE A 78 1.18 37.02 -12.07
C ILE A 78 0.25 38.15 -11.65
N GLU A 79 0.65 39.41 -11.82
CA GLU A 79 -0.18 40.54 -11.43
C GLU A 79 -1.47 40.64 -12.25
N GLN A 80 -1.41 40.32 -13.54
CA GLN A 80 -2.57 40.32 -14.45
C GLN A 80 -3.55 39.16 -14.21
N LEU A 81 -3.15 38.12 -13.47
CA LEU A 81 -4.04 37.03 -13.11
C LEU A 81 -5.13 37.51 -12.13
N HIS A 82 -6.33 36.96 -12.30
CA HIS A 82 -7.40 37.17 -11.35
C HIS A 82 -7.12 36.33 -10.09
N SER A 83 -7.30 36.95 -8.92
CA SER A 83 -7.22 36.23 -7.65
C SER A 83 -8.44 35.33 -7.51
N GLY A 84 -8.21 34.04 -7.23
CA GLY A 84 -9.27 33.05 -7.11
C GLY A 84 -9.67 32.42 -8.45
N LEU A 85 -10.19 31.20 -8.36
CA LEU A 85 -10.70 30.48 -9.52
C LEU A 85 -11.98 31.16 -10.02
N PRO A 86 -12.14 31.37 -11.34
CA PRO A 86 -13.41 31.80 -11.90
C PRO A 86 -14.53 30.88 -11.40
N GLU A 87 -15.68 31.44 -11.02
CA GLU A 87 -16.90 30.70 -10.58
C GLU A 87 -17.37 29.60 -11.56
N HIS A 88 -16.82 29.59 -12.78
CA HIS A 88 -17.14 28.68 -13.86
C HIS A 88 -15.93 27.91 -14.43
N ALA A 89 -14.77 27.96 -13.77
CA ALA A 89 -13.62 27.16 -14.18
C ALA A 89 -13.77 25.71 -13.70
N ASP A 90 -13.85 24.79 -14.67
CA ASP A 90 -13.69 23.34 -14.50
C ASP A 90 -12.40 23.01 -13.73
N PRO A 91 -12.32 21.82 -13.10
CA PRO A 91 -12.03 21.66 -11.68
C PRO A 91 -10.75 22.36 -11.21
N ASN A 92 -10.86 23.02 -10.06
CA ASN A 92 -9.76 23.61 -9.29
C ASN A 92 -8.43 22.83 -9.46
N PRO A 93 -7.40 23.44 -10.11
CA PRO A 93 -6.15 22.76 -10.45
C PRO A 93 -5.37 22.33 -9.20
N TYR A 94 -5.72 22.88 -8.03
CA TYR A 94 -5.04 22.57 -6.80
C TYR A 94 -5.40 21.20 -6.25
N HIS A 95 -6.50 20.53 -6.61
CA HIS A 95 -6.95 19.32 -5.89
C HIS A 95 -5.91 18.21 -5.71
N SER A 96 -5.03 18.00 -6.67
CA SER A 96 -3.97 16.99 -6.60
C SER A 96 -2.63 17.53 -6.09
N ILE A 97 -2.49 18.86 -5.94
CA ILE A 97 -1.21 19.50 -5.60
C ILE A 97 -0.83 19.21 -4.13
N PRO A 98 0.42 18.86 -3.82
CA PRO A 98 0.88 18.71 -2.44
C PRO A 98 0.94 20.06 -1.71
N PHE A 99 0.63 20.09 -0.40
CA PHE A 99 0.69 21.31 0.42
C PHE A 99 1.50 21.08 1.70
N TYR A 100 2.44 21.99 1.98
CA TYR A 100 3.06 22.13 3.30
C TYR A 100 2.36 23.26 4.06
N GLY A 101 1.47 22.92 4.99
CA GLY A 101 0.62 23.92 5.63
C GLY A 101 -0.26 24.64 4.59
N ARG A 102 -0.02 25.94 4.36
CA ARG A 102 -0.72 26.73 3.32
C ARG A 102 0.07 26.92 2.03
N LEU A 103 1.27 26.35 1.94
CA LEU A 103 2.17 26.54 0.81
C LEU A 103 1.99 25.39 -0.19
N PRO A 104 1.49 25.65 -1.41
CA PRO A 104 1.48 24.65 -2.47
C PRO A 104 2.91 24.27 -2.85
N ILE A 105 3.13 23.00 -3.11
CA ILE A 105 4.42 22.43 -3.48
C ILE A 105 4.41 22.05 -4.95
N PHE A 106 5.40 22.52 -5.69
CA PHE A 106 5.61 22.25 -7.11
C PHE A 106 7.00 21.68 -7.36
N ASP A 107 7.16 20.96 -8.46
CA ASP A 107 8.47 20.53 -8.96
C ASP A 107 8.90 21.42 -10.15
N LEU A 108 10.12 21.18 -10.64
CA LEU A 108 10.68 21.90 -11.79
C LEU A 108 10.04 21.54 -13.15
N LYS A 109 9.17 20.52 -13.17
CA LYS A 109 8.41 20.08 -14.35
C LYS A 109 7.01 20.69 -14.39
N SER A 110 6.58 21.30 -13.29
CA SER A 110 5.27 21.92 -13.16
C SER A 110 5.10 23.02 -14.22
N PRO A 111 3.91 23.18 -14.83
CA PRO A 111 3.68 24.25 -15.79
C PRO A 111 3.78 25.63 -15.12
N SER A 112 4.52 26.56 -15.73
CA SER A 112 4.77 27.89 -15.17
C SER A 112 3.48 28.67 -14.92
N ASN A 113 2.48 28.55 -15.78
CA ASN A 113 1.18 29.20 -15.62
C ASN A 113 0.44 28.74 -14.36
N VAL A 114 0.56 27.46 -13.97
CA VAL A 114 -0.05 26.95 -12.73
C VAL A 114 0.67 27.50 -11.50
N VAL A 115 2.00 27.56 -11.55
CA VAL A 115 2.81 28.14 -10.45
C VAL A 115 2.58 29.64 -10.32
N GLU A 116 2.45 30.36 -11.44
CA GLU A 116 2.10 31.79 -11.45
C GLU A 116 0.73 32.05 -10.81
N GLN A 117 -0.29 31.25 -11.16
CA GLN A 117 -1.61 31.33 -10.52
C GLN A 117 -1.52 31.02 -9.02
N ALA A 118 -0.73 30.02 -8.63
CA ALA A 118 -0.51 29.71 -7.22
C ALA A 118 0.18 30.86 -6.47
N LEU A 119 1.18 31.50 -7.08
CA LEU A 119 1.84 32.69 -6.51
C LEU A 119 0.87 33.89 -6.39
N LYS A 120 -0.06 34.04 -7.33
CA LYS A 120 -1.13 35.04 -7.22
C LYS A 120 -2.05 34.76 -6.03
N ASP A 121 -2.51 33.53 -5.92
CA ASP A 121 -3.52 33.11 -4.94
C ASP A 121 -2.95 33.00 -3.51
N TYR A 122 -1.74 32.46 -3.37
CA TYR A 122 -1.13 32.11 -2.08
C TYR A 122 0.02 33.03 -1.67
N ARG A 123 0.51 33.90 -2.58
CA ARG A 123 1.68 34.80 -2.39
C ARG A 123 3.01 34.09 -2.11
N SER A 124 3.00 32.79 -1.88
CA SER A 124 4.20 31.99 -1.65
C SER A 124 3.93 30.54 -2.06
N VAL A 125 4.94 29.90 -2.63
CA VAL A 125 4.92 28.50 -3.05
C VAL A 125 6.26 27.84 -2.69
N LEU A 126 6.27 26.52 -2.58
CA LEU A 126 7.49 25.74 -2.48
C LEU A 126 7.83 25.14 -3.85
N ILE A 127 9.09 25.26 -4.28
CA ILE A 127 9.62 24.64 -5.48
C ILE A 127 10.66 23.62 -5.07
N ILE A 128 10.48 22.38 -5.50
CA ILE A 128 11.35 21.24 -5.23
C ILE A 128 12.23 20.97 -6.43
N ASP A 129 13.53 20.88 -6.17
CA ASP A 129 14.48 20.27 -7.09
C ASP A 129 14.73 18.83 -6.67
N ASP A 130 14.09 17.91 -7.39
CA ASP A 130 14.18 16.49 -7.12
C ASP A 130 15.57 15.90 -7.35
N ALA A 131 16.40 16.52 -8.19
CA ALA A 131 17.74 16.05 -8.49
C ALA A 131 18.72 16.40 -7.37
N THR A 132 18.58 17.60 -6.79
CA THR A 132 19.43 18.06 -5.68
C THR A 132 18.82 17.82 -4.30
N LYS A 133 17.55 17.38 -4.23
CA LYS A 133 16.76 17.23 -3.00
C LYS A 133 16.74 18.51 -2.17
N GLN A 134 16.62 19.65 -2.86
CA GLN A 134 16.49 20.97 -2.24
C GLN A 134 15.07 21.50 -2.40
N VAL A 135 14.61 22.23 -1.39
CA VAL A 135 13.34 22.95 -1.44
C VAL A 135 13.61 24.44 -1.30
N SER A 136 13.00 25.23 -2.16
CA SER A 136 13.09 26.69 -2.11
C SER A 136 11.70 27.28 -1.96
N GLN A 137 11.54 28.22 -1.03
CA GLN A 137 10.34 29.01 -0.94
C GLN A 137 10.46 30.20 -1.90
N VAL A 138 9.47 30.36 -2.77
CA VAL A 138 9.37 31.48 -3.70
C VAL A 138 8.19 32.34 -3.29
N ASN A 139 8.48 33.59 -2.92
CA ASN A 139 7.47 34.56 -2.52
C ASN A 139 7.19 35.55 -3.66
N TYR A 140 5.94 35.96 -3.80
CA TYR A 140 5.50 37.02 -4.69
C TYR A 140 4.94 38.18 -3.86
N GLN A 141 5.65 39.31 -3.87
CA GLN A 141 5.24 40.53 -3.18
C GLN A 141 5.72 41.77 -3.92
N ALA A 142 4.88 42.81 -3.96
CA ALA A 142 5.21 44.11 -4.56
C ALA A 142 5.83 43.98 -5.97
N PHE A 143 5.19 43.17 -6.82
CA PHE A 143 5.60 42.95 -8.22
C PHE A 143 7.00 42.32 -8.37
N ARG A 144 7.46 41.59 -7.35
CA ARG A 144 8.77 40.93 -7.35
C ARG A 144 8.67 39.50 -6.82
N LEU A 145 9.56 38.66 -7.36
CA LEU A 145 9.79 37.31 -6.86
C LEU A 145 11.04 37.30 -5.98
N SER A 146 10.96 36.67 -4.83
CA SER A 146 12.13 36.43 -3.96
C SER A 146 12.23 34.95 -3.61
N LYS A 147 13.46 34.44 -3.61
CA LYS A 147 13.79 33.07 -3.20
C LYS A 147 14.34 33.10 -1.78
N VAL A 148 13.82 32.25 -0.91
CA VAL A 148 14.29 32.08 0.46
C VAL A 148 14.52 30.59 0.71
N ALA A 149 15.50 30.24 1.54
CA ALA A 149 15.70 28.88 1.99
C ALA A 149 14.46 28.41 2.78
N PHE A 150 14.15 27.12 2.67
CA PHE A 150 13.07 26.50 3.43
C PHE A 150 13.65 25.62 4.53
N ASP A 151 13.10 25.68 5.74
CA ASP A 151 13.72 25.05 6.90
C ASP A 151 13.39 23.54 7.00
N ASP A 152 12.22 23.10 6.49
CA ASP A 152 11.76 21.70 6.56
C ASP A 152 11.73 21.02 5.19
N ASP A 153 12.88 21.01 4.51
CA ASP A 153 13.05 20.35 3.21
C ASP A 153 12.55 18.90 3.23
N LYS A 154 12.83 18.16 4.31
CA LYS A 154 12.44 16.76 4.45
C LYS A 154 10.92 16.58 4.47
N GLY A 155 10.20 17.41 5.21
CA GLY A 155 8.74 17.37 5.27
C GLY A 155 8.11 17.70 3.91
N ALA A 156 8.60 18.75 3.23
CA ALA A 156 8.11 19.13 1.91
C ALA A 156 8.40 18.05 0.85
N LEU A 157 9.62 17.50 0.82
CA LEU A 157 10.01 16.39 -0.05
C LEU A 157 9.15 15.14 0.21
N PHE A 158 8.91 14.80 1.47
CA PHE A 158 8.07 13.66 1.83
C PHE A 158 6.64 13.84 1.30
N LEU A 159 6.03 15.01 1.55
CA LEU A 159 4.68 15.31 1.05
C LEU A 159 4.60 15.28 -0.47
N HIS A 160 5.59 15.85 -1.16
CA HIS A 160 5.67 15.81 -2.61
C HIS A 160 5.80 14.38 -3.15
N SER A 161 6.53 13.52 -2.43
CA SER A 161 6.71 12.13 -2.84
C SER A 161 5.42 11.30 -2.76
N LEU A 162 4.41 11.71 -1.99
CA LEU A 162 3.15 10.96 -1.85
C LEU A 162 2.37 10.93 -3.17
N ASP A 163 1.50 9.92 -3.30
CA ASP A 163 0.62 9.82 -4.46
C ASP A 163 -0.36 11.00 -4.54
N LEU A 164 -0.63 11.48 -5.75
CA LEU A 164 -1.53 12.62 -5.99
C LEU A 164 -2.97 12.36 -5.46
N ASN A 165 -3.41 11.11 -5.44
CA ASN A 165 -4.71 10.73 -4.87
C ASN A 165 -4.74 10.89 -3.35
N VAL A 166 -3.60 10.77 -2.67
CA VAL A 166 -3.50 11.02 -1.21
C VAL A 166 -3.78 12.49 -0.91
N HIS A 167 -3.22 13.41 -1.70
CA HIS A 167 -3.49 14.86 -1.57
C HIS A 167 -4.94 15.20 -1.91
N THR A 168 -5.46 14.61 -3.00
CA THR A 168 -6.87 14.77 -3.40
C THR A 168 -7.82 14.31 -2.30
N LEU A 169 -7.52 13.17 -1.68
CA LEU A 169 -8.29 12.62 -0.58
C LEU A 169 -8.18 13.45 0.71
N HIS A 170 -6.99 13.94 1.05
CA HIS A 170 -6.81 14.79 2.23
C HIS A 170 -7.62 16.09 2.11
N ARG A 171 -7.61 16.73 0.93
CA ARG A 171 -8.43 17.93 0.67
C ARG A 171 -9.92 17.72 0.84
N LYS A 172 -10.43 16.50 0.60
CA LYS A 172 -11.83 16.18 0.86
C LYS A 172 -12.20 16.37 2.34
N TYR A 173 -11.25 16.16 3.25
CA TYR A 173 -11.46 16.29 4.69
C TYR A 173 -10.89 17.58 5.29
N PHE A 174 -9.83 18.12 4.69
CA PHE A 174 -9.20 19.39 5.06
C PHE A 174 -9.08 20.28 3.83
N PRO A 175 -10.11 21.06 3.50
CA PRO A 175 -10.00 22.06 2.45
C PRO A 175 -8.93 23.09 2.85
N VAL A 176 -7.78 23.07 2.18
CA VAL A 176 -6.69 24.03 2.37
C VAL A 176 -6.64 24.98 1.16
N GLY A 177 -6.82 26.28 1.40
CA GLY A 177 -6.76 27.30 0.35
C GLY A 177 -7.47 28.60 0.70
N VAL A 178 -7.37 29.57 -0.22
CA VAL A 178 -8.04 30.88 -0.14
C VAL A 178 -9.28 30.83 -1.04
N GLY A 179 -10.46 31.10 -0.46
CA GLY A 179 -11.75 31.15 -1.18
C GLY A 179 -12.59 29.88 -1.10
N PRO A 180 -13.76 29.84 -1.75
CA PRO A 180 -14.62 28.66 -1.81
C PRO A 180 -13.94 27.58 -2.67
N ILE A 181 -13.22 26.68 -2.00
CA ILE A 181 -12.61 25.52 -2.65
C ILE A 181 -13.76 24.55 -2.96
N ALA A 182 -14.10 24.43 -4.25
CA ALA A 182 -15.02 23.39 -4.69
C ALA A 182 -14.50 22.05 -4.19
N GLU A 183 -15.32 21.28 -3.48
CA GLU A 183 -14.85 19.99 -2.94
C GLU A 183 -14.42 19.06 -4.09
N PRO A 184 -13.30 18.34 -3.97
CA PRO A 184 -12.93 17.35 -4.98
C PRO A 184 -14.03 16.30 -5.09
N LYS A 185 -14.47 16.03 -6.33
CA LYS A 185 -15.46 14.99 -6.61
C LYS A 185 -14.84 13.63 -6.29
N MET A 186 -15.40 12.95 -5.30
CA MET A 186 -14.95 11.61 -4.94
C MET A 186 -15.61 10.55 -5.83
N PRO A 187 -14.87 9.52 -6.28
CA PRO A 187 -15.46 8.36 -6.93
C PRO A 187 -16.35 7.57 -5.96
N GLY A 188 -17.14 6.65 -6.52
CA GLY A 188 -17.92 5.71 -5.72
C GLY A 188 -17.06 4.82 -4.82
N ARG A 189 -17.67 4.28 -3.76
CA ARG A 189 -16.98 3.34 -2.86
C ARG A 189 -16.65 2.05 -3.60
N VAL A 190 -15.39 1.63 -3.52
CA VAL A 190 -14.88 0.34 -3.99
C VAL A 190 -14.80 -0.63 -2.81
N GLU A 191 -15.07 -1.91 -3.04
CA GLU A 191 -14.91 -2.93 -2.02
C GLU A 191 -13.43 -3.16 -1.69
N ILE A 192 -13.08 -3.15 -0.40
CA ILE A 192 -11.70 -3.29 0.09
C ILE A 192 -11.54 -4.41 1.11
N ASP A 193 -12.62 -5.06 1.52
CA ASP A 193 -12.59 -6.06 2.61
C ASP A 193 -11.76 -7.30 2.23
N HIS A 194 -11.58 -7.54 0.93
CA HIS A 194 -10.78 -8.63 0.39
C HIS A 194 -9.26 -8.32 0.35
N LEU A 195 -8.88 -7.04 0.42
CA LEU A 195 -7.48 -6.60 0.34
C LEU A 195 -6.71 -6.96 1.62
N PRO A 196 -5.38 -7.13 1.56
CA PRO A 196 -4.56 -7.39 2.73
C PRO A 196 -4.75 -6.32 3.82
N HIS A 197 -4.75 -6.72 5.09
CA HIS A 197 -4.84 -5.83 6.25
C HIS A 197 -3.75 -6.15 7.27
N VAL A 198 -3.16 -5.11 7.85
CA VAL A 198 -2.38 -5.20 9.09
C VAL A 198 -3.31 -4.86 10.24
N GLY A 199 -3.82 -5.89 10.91
CA GLY A 199 -4.91 -5.74 11.88
C GLY A 199 -6.16 -5.19 11.21
N ASN A 200 -6.67 -4.03 11.66
CA ASN A 200 -7.84 -3.36 11.08
C ASN A 200 -7.47 -2.24 10.07
N ILE A 201 -6.22 -2.21 9.60
CA ILE A 201 -5.73 -1.18 8.67
C ILE A 201 -5.50 -1.83 7.31
N PRO A 202 -6.26 -1.46 6.26
CA PRO A 202 -6.06 -1.99 4.92
C PRO A 202 -4.69 -1.58 4.36
N VAL A 203 -4.12 -2.46 3.53
CA VAL A 203 -2.88 -2.22 2.78
C VAL A 203 -3.22 -2.11 1.30
N LEU A 204 -3.08 -0.90 0.77
CA LEU A 204 -3.30 -0.60 -0.64
C LEU A 204 -1.96 -0.72 -1.38
N THR A 205 -1.97 -1.53 -2.41
CA THR A 205 -0.82 -1.81 -3.29
C THR A 205 -1.17 -1.41 -4.72
N TYR A 206 -0.17 -1.40 -5.61
CA TYR A 206 -0.37 -1.10 -7.02
C TYR A 206 -1.51 -1.94 -7.63
N GLY A 207 -2.43 -1.27 -8.32
CA GLY A 207 -3.63 -1.87 -8.91
C GLY A 207 -4.85 -1.89 -7.98
N HIS A 208 -4.64 -1.68 -6.68
CA HIS A 208 -5.67 -1.56 -5.63
C HIS A 208 -5.55 -0.27 -4.83
N ASP A 209 -5.01 0.78 -5.45
CA ASP A 209 -4.69 2.07 -4.82
C ASP A 209 -5.30 3.27 -5.56
N SER A 210 -6.32 3.05 -6.38
CA SER A 210 -7.06 4.16 -6.99
C SER A 210 -7.70 5.07 -5.92
N LEU A 211 -8.04 6.31 -6.29
CA LEU A 211 -8.75 7.24 -5.40
C LEU A 211 -10.01 6.63 -4.76
N GLY A 212 -10.71 5.72 -5.46
CA GLY A 212 -11.86 4.99 -4.91
C GLY A 212 -11.49 3.99 -3.81
N HIS A 213 -10.37 3.27 -3.96
CA HIS A 213 -9.86 2.38 -2.91
C HIS A 213 -9.39 3.20 -1.70
N MET A 214 -8.62 4.26 -1.94
CA MET A 214 -8.15 5.16 -0.87
C MET A 214 -9.31 5.81 -0.13
N PHE A 215 -10.34 6.28 -0.86
CA PHE A 215 -11.56 6.83 -0.27
C PHE A 215 -12.32 5.78 0.55
N SER A 216 -12.51 4.56 0.04
CA SER A 216 -13.12 3.46 0.82
C SER A 216 -12.34 3.14 2.09
N ALA A 217 -11.00 3.11 2.01
CA ALA A 217 -10.13 2.82 3.13
C ALA A 217 -10.17 3.93 4.20
N ALA A 218 -10.19 5.19 3.77
CA ALA A 218 -10.35 6.35 4.64
C ALA A 218 -11.72 6.45 5.32
N ASN A 219 -12.71 5.68 4.86
CA ASN A 219 -14.05 5.61 5.45
C ASN A 219 -14.31 4.30 6.21
N THR A 220 -13.32 3.41 6.32
CA THR A 220 -13.45 2.10 6.96
C THR A 220 -12.53 2.00 8.18
N GLY A 221 -12.97 1.27 9.21
CA GLY A 221 -12.14 0.94 10.37
C GLY A 221 -11.59 2.17 11.10
N LEU A 222 -10.26 2.32 11.10
CA LEU A 222 -9.54 3.38 11.79
C LEU A 222 -9.32 4.65 10.93
N PHE A 223 -9.99 4.76 9.78
CA PHE A 223 -9.90 5.91 8.86
C PHE A 223 -8.48 6.19 8.35
N ARG A 224 -7.68 5.14 8.20
CA ARG A 224 -6.28 5.18 7.77
C ARG A 224 -5.94 3.90 7.01
N PHE A 225 -4.90 3.97 6.19
CA PHE A 225 -4.46 2.83 5.38
C PHE A 225 -2.97 2.89 5.14
N TRP A 226 -2.37 1.73 4.93
CA TRP A 226 -1.02 1.62 4.40
C TRP A 226 -1.07 1.79 2.89
N HIS A 227 -0.21 2.64 2.34
CA HIS A 227 0.03 2.74 0.90
C HIS A 227 1.43 2.25 0.60
N VAL A 228 1.53 1.25 -0.25
CA VAL A 228 2.78 0.59 -0.62
C VAL A 228 2.98 0.76 -2.12
N ARG A 229 4.08 1.40 -2.48
CA ARG A 229 4.49 1.64 -3.86
C ARG A 229 5.85 1.01 -4.12
N GLU A 230 6.08 0.64 -5.38
CA GLU A 230 7.36 0.13 -5.80
C GLU A 230 8.48 1.17 -5.56
N GLY A 231 9.61 0.72 -5.01
CA GLY A 231 10.76 1.59 -4.74
C GLY A 231 10.59 2.57 -3.57
N HIS A 232 9.49 2.49 -2.81
CA HIS A 232 9.24 3.36 -1.67
C HIS A 232 8.89 2.57 -0.41
N ASP A 233 9.27 3.10 0.75
CA ASP A 233 8.87 2.55 2.04
C ASP A 233 7.34 2.64 2.22
N PRO A 234 6.71 1.68 2.94
CA PRO A 234 5.31 1.77 3.30
C PRO A 234 4.97 3.08 4.02
N VAL A 235 3.89 3.73 3.58
CA VAL A 235 3.42 4.98 4.17
C VAL A 235 2.07 4.76 4.83
N LEU A 236 1.93 5.17 6.10
CA LEU A 236 0.64 5.21 6.77
C LEU A 236 -0.07 6.53 6.43
N VAL A 237 -1.11 6.44 5.62
CA VAL A 237 -1.93 7.59 5.21
C VAL A 237 -3.08 7.79 6.19
N MET A 238 -3.23 9.01 6.68
CA MET A 238 -4.20 9.44 7.69
C MET A 238 -4.92 10.69 7.19
N PRO A 239 -5.83 10.55 6.20
CA PRO A 239 -6.39 11.68 5.48
C PRO A 239 -7.32 12.55 6.31
N ARG A 240 -7.77 12.05 7.48
CA ARG A 240 -8.64 12.75 8.44
C ARG A 240 -7.90 13.40 9.60
N THR A 241 -6.58 13.49 9.52
CA THR A 241 -5.75 14.22 10.49
C THR A 241 -4.95 15.35 9.83
N ALA A 242 -4.50 16.32 10.63
CA ALA A 242 -3.63 17.38 10.16
C ALA A 242 -2.31 16.83 9.58
N LEU A 243 -1.78 15.75 10.18
CA LEU A 243 -0.71 14.96 9.59
C LEU A 243 -1.29 14.02 8.53
N ILE A 244 -1.12 14.37 7.25
CA ILE A 244 -1.68 13.60 6.12
C ILE A 244 -1.13 12.17 6.04
N ALA A 245 0.15 11.98 6.34
CA ALA A 245 0.81 10.69 6.26
C ALA A 245 2.10 10.69 7.09
N ARG A 246 2.62 9.48 7.36
CA ARG A 246 3.97 9.27 7.89
C ARG A 246 4.60 8.01 7.31
N ALA A 247 5.92 7.97 7.26
CA ALA A 247 6.63 6.72 7.00
C ALA A 247 6.30 5.68 8.08
N GLY A 248 6.29 4.42 7.67
CA GLY A 248 6.26 3.29 8.59
C GLY A 248 7.50 3.26 9.48
N THR A 249 7.34 2.74 10.68
CA THR A 249 8.49 2.33 11.49
C THR A 249 9.01 0.98 10.98
N LYS A 250 10.28 0.64 11.23
CA LYS A 250 10.86 -0.66 10.83
C LYS A 250 9.99 -1.87 11.21
N THR A 251 9.36 -1.82 12.38
CA THR A 251 8.45 -2.87 12.86
C THR A 251 7.16 -2.93 12.04
N GLU A 252 6.58 -1.78 11.72
CA GLU A 252 5.38 -1.69 10.87
C GLU A 252 5.70 -2.13 9.44
N ASP A 253 6.84 -1.74 8.89
CA ASP A 253 7.29 -2.16 7.57
C ASP A 253 7.44 -3.68 7.48
N LEU A 254 8.05 -4.30 8.50
CA LEU A 254 8.15 -5.75 8.61
C LEU A 254 6.76 -6.40 8.64
N GLN A 255 5.82 -5.84 9.40
CA GLN A 255 4.45 -6.35 9.49
C GLN A 255 3.71 -6.25 8.16
N VAL A 256 3.79 -5.09 7.49
CA VAL A 256 3.18 -4.87 6.17
C VAL A 256 3.75 -5.86 5.15
N ASN A 257 5.08 -5.94 5.05
CA ASN A 257 5.75 -6.83 4.10
C ASN A 257 5.47 -8.32 4.38
N THR A 258 5.39 -8.70 5.66
CA THR A 258 5.02 -10.07 6.06
C THR A 258 3.59 -10.39 5.62
N VAL A 259 2.63 -9.50 5.89
CA VAL A 259 1.24 -9.69 5.46
C VAL A 259 1.13 -9.77 3.94
N LEU A 260 1.80 -8.88 3.21
CA LEU A 260 1.80 -8.89 1.74
C LEU A 260 2.38 -10.19 1.17
N THR A 261 3.51 -10.65 1.72
CA THR A 261 4.16 -11.90 1.30
C THR A 261 3.24 -13.10 1.55
N LEU A 262 2.66 -13.21 2.75
CA LEU A 262 1.78 -14.31 3.10
C LEU A 262 0.46 -14.27 2.31
N TYR A 263 -0.13 -13.09 2.14
CA TYR A 263 -1.32 -12.90 1.30
C TYR A 263 -1.04 -13.33 -0.15
N GLY A 264 0.08 -12.90 -0.73
CA GLY A 264 0.51 -13.27 -2.07
C GLY A 264 0.73 -14.78 -2.21
N ALA A 265 1.39 -15.40 -1.24
CA ALA A 265 1.62 -16.85 -1.23
C ALA A 265 0.30 -17.65 -1.18
N LEU A 266 -0.64 -17.28 -0.30
CA LEU A 266 -1.95 -17.94 -0.26
C LEU A 266 -2.78 -17.68 -1.52
N THR A 267 -2.64 -16.49 -2.12
CA THR A 267 -3.32 -16.15 -3.37
C THR A 267 -2.84 -17.03 -4.51
N GLN A 268 -1.52 -17.26 -4.60
CA GLN A 268 -0.93 -18.15 -5.61
C GLN A 268 -1.25 -19.62 -5.35
N GLN A 269 -1.26 -20.04 -4.08
CA GLN A 269 -1.48 -21.44 -3.71
C GLN A 269 -2.96 -21.86 -3.86
N TYR A 270 -3.87 -20.95 -3.54
CA TYR A 270 -5.32 -21.19 -3.59
C TYR A 270 -5.98 -20.16 -4.50
N ASN A 271 -6.30 -18.98 -3.99
CA ASN A 271 -6.88 -17.86 -4.73
C ASN A 271 -7.03 -16.65 -3.80
N PRO A 272 -7.36 -15.46 -4.35
CA PRO A 272 -7.52 -14.24 -3.54
C PRO A 272 -8.63 -14.34 -2.48
N VAL A 273 -9.72 -15.08 -2.75
CA VAL A 273 -10.84 -15.20 -1.80
C VAL A 273 -10.40 -15.91 -0.53
N ILE A 274 -9.72 -17.06 -0.66
CA ILE A 274 -9.18 -17.81 0.48
C ILE A 274 -8.11 -17.01 1.23
N ALA A 275 -7.20 -16.33 0.51
CA ALA A 275 -6.20 -15.45 1.12
C ALA A 275 -6.86 -14.35 1.97
N SER A 276 -7.94 -13.75 1.46
CA SER A 276 -8.68 -12.68 2.13
C SER A 276 -9.45 -13.11 3.38
N LEU A 277 -9.73 -14.40 3.56
CA LEU A 277 -10.33 -14.90 4.80
C LEU A 277 -9.36 -14.81 5.98
N ARG A 278 -8.06 -14.94 5.70
CA ARG A 278 -7.00 -14.94 6.72
C ARG A 278 -6.33 -13.59 6.88
N TYR A 279 -6.02 -12.95 5.76
CA TYR A 279 -5.22 -11.72 5.71
C TYR A 279 -6.02 -10.52 5.22
N GLY A 280 -7.30 -10.69 4.88
CA GLY A 280 -8.19 -9.58 4.54
C GLY A 280 -8.68 -8.84 5.78
N ARG A 281 -9.77 -8.07 5.62
CA ARG A 281 -10.38 -7.39 6.76
C ARG A 281 -10.76 -8.40 7.85
N PRO A 282 -10.38 -8.17 9.13
CA PRO A 282 -10.75 -9.06 10.23
C PRO A 282 -12.26 -9.26 10.31
N ILE A 283 -12.69 -10.52 10.34
CA ILE A 283 -14.10 -10.90 10.37
C ILE A 283 -14.46 -11.22 11.82
N PRO A 284 -15.28 -10.41 12.50
CA PRO A 284 -15.67 -10.71 13.89
C PRO A 284 -16.57 -11.94 13.96
N LEU A 285 -16.41 -12.76 14.99
CA LEU A 285 -17.33 -13.86 15.28
C LEU A 285 -18.74 -13.34 15.59
N ASP A 286 -19.74 -13.88 14.90
CA ASP A 286 -21.16 -13.51 15.08
C ASP A 286 -21.74 -14.25 16.30
N GLU A 287 -22.43 -13.51 17.16
CA GLU A 287 -23.12 -14.06 18.33
C GLU A 287 -24.18 -15.09 17.95
N ARG A 288 -24.91 -14.85 16.86
CA ARG A 288 -26.02 -15.69 16.39
C ARG A 288 -25.62 -17.12 16.06
N HIS A 289 -24.33 -17.37 15.83
CA HIS A 289 -23.82 -18.66 15.42
C HIS A 289 -22.87 -19.32 16.43
N MET A 290 -22.75 -18.77 17.64
CA MET A 290 -21.85 -19.30 18.68
C MET A 290 -22.08 -20.78 18.99
N TYR A 291 -23.35 -21.17 19.11
CA TYR A 291 -23.70 -22.56 19.41
C TYR A 291 -23.55 -23.46 18.18
N SER A 292 -23.95 -23.01 16.98
CA SER A 292 -23.92 -23.85 15.77
C SER A 292 -22.50 -24.11 15.28
N ARG A 293 -21.59 -23.13 15.37
CA ARG A 293 -20.19 -23.27 14.90
C ARG A 293 -19.37 -24.27 15.72
N SER A 294 -19.75 -24.45 16.98
CA SER A 294 -19.04 -25.34 17.91
C SER A 294 -19.49 -26.79 17.80
N LYS A 295 -20.61 -27.06 17.11
CA LYS A 295 -21.12 -28.43 16.97
C LYS A 295 -20.26 -29.25 16.01
N PRO A 296 -20.04 -30.54 16.31
CA PRO A 296 -19.57 -31.48 15.30
C PRO A 296 -20.51 -31.49 14.10
N VAL A 297 -19.97 -31.26 12.91
CA VAL A 297 -20.71 -31.37 11.66
C VAL A 297 -20.41 -32.76 11.09
N PRO A 298 -21.41 -33.56 10.68
CA PRO A 298 -21.16 -34.81 9.96
C PRO A 298 -20.69 -34.51 8.53
N LEU A 299 -19.82 -35.35 7.97
CA LEU A 299 -19.17 -35.10 6.67
C LEU A 299 -20.17 -34.79 5.53
N LEU A 300 -21.33 -35.45 5.53
CA LEU A 300 -22.42 -35.24 4.56
C LEU A 300 -22.90 -33.78 4.54
N GLN A 301 -22.85 -33.07 5.67
CA GLN A 301 -23.36 -31.71 5.84
C GLN A 301 -22.28 -30.63 5.70
N TYR A 302 -21.04 -30.99 5.32
CA TYR A 302 -20.00 -29.98 5.13
C TYR A 302 -20.39 -29.06 3.98
N PRO A 303 -20.33 -27.73 4.17
CA PRO A 303 -20.35 -26.79 3.06
C PRO A 303 -19.19 -27.10 2.12
N ARG A 304 -19.46 -27.07 0.82
CA ARG A 304 -18.50 -27.39 -0.24
C ARG A 304 -18.51 -26.28 -1.26
N PHE A 305 -17.34 -25.71 -1.50
CA PHE A 305 -17.14 -24.57 -2.36
C PHE A 305 -16.09 -24.87 -3.43
N ASP A 306 -16.16 -24.15 -4.53
CA ASP A 306 -15.18 -24.14 -5.62
C ASP A 306 -14.76 -22.70 -5.93
N THR A 307 -14.05 -22.49 -7.04
CA THR A 307 -13.55 -21.19 -7.49
C THR A 307 -14.61 -20.12 -7.73
N ARG A 308 -15.89 -20.47 -7.78
CA ARG A 308 -17.00 -19.51 -7.96
C ARG A 308 -17.56 -18.99 -6.65
N ALA A 309 -17.19 -19.59 -5.51
CA ALA A 309 -17.71 -19.19 -4.22
C ALA A 309 -17.19 -17.82 -3.80
N THR A 310 -18.09 -16.98 -3.27
CA THR A 310 -17.72 -15.64 -2.81
C THR A 310 -17.14 -15.68 -1.40
N ARG A 311 -16.46 -14.59 -1.02
CA ARG A 311 -15.91 -14.41 0.33
C ARG A 311 -17.00 -14.52 1.39
N GLU A 312 -18.17 -13.92 1.15
CA GLU A 312 -19.31 -13.87 2.07
C GLU A 312 -19.88 -15.26 2.30
N GLN A 313 -19.98 -16.08 1.26
CA GLN A 313 -20.45 -17.46 1.37
C GLN A 313 -19.52 -18.30 2.26
N MET A 314 -18.21 -18.14 2.09
CA MET A 314 -17.21 -18.83 2.92
C MET A 314 -17.22 -18.32 4.36
N ILE A 315 -17.34 -17.01 4.57
CA ILE A 315 -17.52 -16.40 5.90
C ILE A 315 -18.74 -16.99 6.58
N GLN A 316 -19.88 -17.02 5.89
CA GLN A 316 -21.12 -17.55 6.44
C GLN A 316 -20.98 -19.02 6.83
N ALA A 317 -20.30 -19.84 6.02
CA ALA A 317 -20.02 -21.23 6.35
C ALA A 317 -19.14 -21.39 7.59
N LEU A 318 -18.09 -20.57 7.73
CA LEU A 318 -17.25 -20.54 8.92
C LEU A 318 -18.06 -20.12 10.15
N GLN A 319 -18.84 -19.05 10.05
CA GLN A 319 -19.67 -18.57 11.14
C GLN A 319 -20.70 -19.61 11.56
N GLN A 320 -21.37 -20.29 10.63
CA GLN A 320 -22.46 -21.23 10.95
C GLN A 320 -21.98 -22.62 11.37
N ARG A 321 -20.94 -23.14 10.72
CA ARG A 321 -20.52 -24.55 10.81
C ARG A 321 -19.08 -24.72 11.31
N GLY A 322 -18.35 -23.62 11.45
CA GLY A 322 -16.94 -23.61 11.87
C GLY A 322 -15.97 -24.22 10.86
N ARG A 323 -16.44 -24.64 9.68
CA ARG A 323 -15.62 -25.34 8.67
C ARG A 323 -16.30 -25.44 7.31
N PHE A 324 -15.51 -25.61 6.26
CA PHE A 324 -15.96 -25.99 4.92
C PHE A 324 -14.87 -26.76 4.15
N ARG A 325 -15.27 -27.42 3.05
CA ARG A 325 -14.35 -27.99 2.06
C ARG A 325 -14.26 -27.05 0.87
N TYR A 326 -13.06 -26.92 0.32
CA TYR A 326 -12.80 -26.12 -0.86
C TYR A 326 -12.08 -26.99 -1.88
N TYR A 327 -12.63 -27.02 -3.10
CA TYR A 327 -12.07 -27.76 -4.22
C TYR A 327 -11.60 -26.76 -5.24
N ASP A 328 -10.29 -26.60 -5.31
CA ASP A 328 -9.66 -25.82 -6.34
C ASP A 328 -9.21 -26.74 -7.48
N ASN A 329 -9.29 -26.22 -8.70
CA ASN A 329 -8.69 -26.84 -9.88
C ASN A 329 -7.40 -26.10 -10.29
N HIS A 330 -6.91 -25.13 -9.50
CA HIS A 330 -5.65 -24.44 -9.76
C HIS A 330 -4.48 -25.42 -9.72
N ALA A 331 -3.64 -25.36 -10.75
CA ALA A 331 -2.47 -26.23 -10.91
C ALA A 331 -1.44 -26.12 -9.76
N ALA A 332 -1.38 -24.96 -9.09
CA ALA A 332 -0.52 -24.73 -7.93
C ALA A 332 -1.11 -25.26 -6.61
N SER A 333 -2.41 -25.59 -6.59
CA SER A 333 -3.05 -26.19 -5.42
C SER A 333 -2.73 -27.68 -5.37
N ASP A 334 -2.20 -28.17 -4.25
CA ASP A 334 -1.87 -29.59 -4.06
C ASP A 334 -3.13 -30.39 -3.63
N GLY A 335 -4.22 -30.18 -4.36
CA GLY A 335 -5.51 -30.84 -4.15
C GLY A 335 -6.48 -30.10 -3.21
N PRO A 336 -7.62 -30.76 -2.88
CA PRO A 336 -8.69 -30.12 -2.13
C PRO A 336 -8.28 -29.85 -0.68
N ILE A 337 -8.81 -28.76 -0.13
CA ILE A 337 -8.50 -28.29 1.22
C ILE A 337 -9.75 -28.25 2.10
N LYS A 338 -9.50 -28.22 3.41
CA LYS A 338 -10.49 -27.94 4.44
C LYS A 338 -10.07 -26.71 5.20
N VAL A 339 -11.01 -25.79 5.34
CA VAL A 339 -10.83 -24.58 6.13
C VAL A 339 -11.64 -24.74 7.40
N LYS A 340 -11.03 -24.47 8.55
CA LYS A 340 -11.65 -24.64 9.88
C LYS A 340 -11.34 -23.45 10.78
N LEU A 341 -12.32 -23.07 11.60
CA LEU A 341 -12.09 -22.13 12.70
C LEU A 341 -11.24 -22.78 13.79
N LEU A 342 -10.13 -22.14 14.14
CA LEU A 342 -9.31 -22.49 15.29
C LEU A 342 -10.00 -22.01 16.58
N ASN A 343 -10.51 -20.78 16.56
CA ASN A 343 -11.12 -20.12 17.71
C ASN A 343 -12.66 -20.25 17.77
N HIS A 344 -13.20 -21.41 17.40
CA HIS A 344 -14.66 -21.63 17.31
C HIS A 344 -15.45 -21.37 18.62
N ARG A 345 -14.79 -21.44 19.79
CA ARG A 345 -15.40 -21.16 21.10
C ARG A 345 -15.13 -19.74 21.63
N ALA A 346 -14.41 -18.91 20.89
CA ALA A 346 -14.13 -17.55 21.32
C ALA A 346 -15.43 -16.72 21.42
N PRO A 347 -15.46 -15.71 22.30
CA PRO A 347 -16.62 -14.85 22.46
C PRO A 347 -16.92 -14.05 21.17
N PRO A 348 -18.16 -13.56 21.01
CA PRO A 348 -18.52 -12.71 19.89
C PRO A 348 -17.61 -11.47 19.77
N GLY A 349 -17.41 -10.99 18.54
CA GLY A 349 -16.56 -9.83 18.25
C GLY A 349 -15.07 -10.14 18.11
N VAL A 350 -14.57 -11.25 18.65
CA VAL A 350 -13.19 -11.71 18.40
C VAL A 350 -13.06 -12.07 16.91
N PRO A 351 -12.01 -11.60 16.21
CA PRO A 351 -11.78 -11.97 14.82
C PRO A 351 -11.66 -13.48 14.63
N ILE A 352 -12.22 -14.03 13.56
CA ILE A 352 -12.03 -15.43 13.21
C ILE A 352 -10.54 -15.73 13.01
N ASP A 353 -10.12 -16.90 13.46
CA ASP A 353 -8.81 -17.46 13.17
C ASP A 353 -9.02 -18.80 12.48
N ILE A 354 -8.32 -19.02 11.36
CA ILE A 354 -8.56 -20.16 10.48
C ILE A 354 -7.30 -20.99 10.24
N ALA A 355 -7.49 -22.31 10.23
CA ALA A 355 -6.55 -23.27 9.68
C ALA A 355 -6.98 -23.66 8.27
N ILE A 356 -6.02 -23.72 7.37
CA ILE A 356 -6.18 -24.23 6.00
C ILE A 356 -5.33 -25.49 5.91
N GLU A 357 -5.98 -26.64 5.75
CA GLU A 357 -5.35 -27.96 5.77
C GLU A 357 -5.69 -28.71 4.49
N LYS A 358 -4.75 -29.49 3.96
CA LYS A 358 -5.06 -30.43 2.87
C LYS A 358 -6.00 -31.52 3.39
N LEU A 359 -6.85 -32.04 2.52
CA LEU A 359 -7.58 -33.27 2.85
C LEU A 359 -6.62 -34.44 2.92
N SER A 360 -6.77 -35.28 3.93
CA SER A 360 -6.05 -36.56 3.97
C SER A 360 -6.57 -37.50 2.88
N GLY A 361 -5.75 -38.47 2.46
CA GLY A 361 -6.17 -39.49 1.50
C GLY A 361 -7.42 -40.26 1.95
N SER A 362 -7.59 -40.48 3.25
CA SER A 362 -8.80 -41.09 3.83
C SER A 362 -10.04 -40.20 3.70
N GLU A 363 -9.91 -38.88 3.93
CA GLU A 363 -11.02 -37.93 3.73
C GLU A 363 -11.43 -37.88 2.26
N ILE A 364 -10.45 -37.88 1.34
CA ILE A 364 -10.69 -37.89 -0.11
C ILE A 364 -11.42 -39.18 -0.51
N ALA A 365 -10.97 -40.35 -0.04
CA ALA A 365 -11.61 -41.63 -0.34
C ALA A 365 -13.04 -41.71 0.21
N GLN A 366 -13.26 -41.23 1.43
CA GLN A 366 -14.58 -41.19 2.05
C GLN A 366 -15.53 -40.29 1.26
N GLU A 367 -15.08 -39.11 0.83
CA GLU A 367 -15.88 -38.23 -0.02
C GLU A 367 -16.12 -38.81 -1.42
N GLY A 368 -15.13 -39.51 -1.99
CA GLY A 368 -15.27 -40.24 -3.26
C GLY A 368 -16.37 -41.30 -3.20
N LEU A 369 -16.45 -42.05 -2.10
CA LEU A 369 -17.52 -43.03 -1.86
C LEU A 369 -18.88 -42.33 -1.74
N LEU A 370 -18.97 -41.26 -0.95
CA LEU A 370 -20.21 -40.50 -0.78
C LEU A 370 -20.70 -39.87 -2.09
N LYS A 371 -19.77 -39.43 -2.95
CA LYS A 371 -20.08 -38.93 -4.29
C LYS A 371 -20.63 -40.02 -5.20
N LYS A 372 -20.03 -41.22 -5.19
CA LYS A 372 -20.53 -42.40 -5.94
C LYS A 372 -21.93 -42.81 -5.50
N LEU A 373 -22.21 -42.73 -4.20
CA LEU A 373 -23.52 -43.01 -3.61
C LEU A 373 -24.53 -41.85 -3.79
N ARG A 374 -24.16 -40.78 -4.50
CA ARG A 374 -24.99 -39.56 -4.70
C ARG A 374 -25.43 -38.87 -3.40
N ALA A 375 -24.80 -39.19 -2.27
CA ALA A 375 -25.13 -38.65 -0.95
C ALA A 375 -24.56 -37.24 -0.72
N VAL A 376 -23.60 -36.83 -1.57
CA VAL A 376 -22.99 -35.50 -1.55
C VAL A 376 -22.99 -34.93 -2.98
N ARG A 377 -23.53 -33.72 -3.13
CA ARG A 377 -23.35 -32.90 -4.34
C ARG A 377 -22.40 -31.76 -4.02
N LEU A 378 -21.51 -31.44 -4.95
CA LEU A 378 -20.93 -30.09 -5.01
C LEU A 378 -22.12 -29.14 -5.23
N ARG A 379 -22.41 -28.28 -4.26
CA ARG A 379 -23.45 -27.28 -4.43
C ARG A 379 -22.90 -26.21 -5.36
N MET A 380 -23.22 -26.31 -6.65
CA MET A 380 -23.32 -25.13 -7.50
C MET A 380 -24.60 -24.40 -7.09
N LEU A 381 -24.51 -23.54 -6.07
CA LEU A 381 -25.57 -22.56 -5.86
C LEU A 381 -25.29 -21.43 -6.84
N VAL A 382 -26.09 -21.38 -7.90
CA VAL A 382 -26.18 -20.28 -8.86
C VAL A 382 -26.65 -19.02 -8.16
#